data_AF-A0A950AIY0-F1
#
_entry.id   AF-A0A950AIY0-F1
#
_cell.length_a   1.000
_cell.length_b   1.000
_cell.length_c   1.000
_cell.angle_alpha   90.00
_cell.angle_beta   90.00
_cell.angle_gamma   90.00
#
_symmetry.space_group_name_H-M   'P 1'
#
loop_
_entity.id
_entity.type
_entity.pdbx_description
1 polymer ?
#
loop_
_entity_poly.entity_id
_entity_poly.type
_entity_poly.pdbx_seq_one_letter_code
_entity_poly.pdbx_strand_id
1 'polypeptide(L)'
;MADNSTDRLTLARCFLEPANSKHRQYEALRAFFVDQIPSAEAAARFGYTPGSFRVLVHQFRKQPDRDFFVSTIREGRPPGKQKRLREQVISLRKQNLSVHDISRALARDGESLSPAAIAVLLKEEGFAKLPRRGDDERPDQPRPLVADVADVRQLDLTPRHFRTKFGGLFLFLPWIVSADLPKLLTRSGFPGSKMVPAACAMRSLLALKLFGNARHSHVMSAVLDEGLALFAGLNVVPKRSFLTEYSCRVAPACYPKLMRDWFDTVSRLGLKWGTSFDLDFHTIPYHGDDALVEKHYVSKRSRRQKGMLAFLAQDADTRVFCYANGELRKDQQNDEVLRFVEFWKQRTGRLPEELIFDSKLTTYANLDRLNRKGIQFITLRRRSKKLLGEIAQTPASAWRRVELESTSRAYKTPRVLDRRITLKDYDGPLRQLTIADLGHEEPTLLLTNQLTRSAAQLIGRYAQRMLIENNIEDGIDFFHMDALSSVVALKINCDLQLTLMASSLYRLLAVRVGNGYESAKSRHLFRDFIDATAGITITEGEVVVKFQKRAHNPLLLAAGFDKTDSVVPWLGKKRLRLVFG
;
A
#
# COMPACT_ATOMS: atom_id res chain seq x y z
N MET A 1 48.47 -64.58 -0.07
CA MET A 1 47.49 -63.59 0.44
C MET A 1 47.67 -63.53 1.94
N ALA A 2 48.53 -62.63 2.42
CA ALA A 2 48.78 -62.44 3.84
C ALA A 2 47.72 -61.48 4.40
N ASP A 3 47.10 -61.90 5.50
CA ASP A 3 45.98 -61.25 6.18
C ASP A 3 46.43 -59.92 6.79
N ASN A 4 46.03 -58.82 6.14
CA ASN A 4 46.47 -57.46 6.47
C ASN A 4 45.46 -56.80 7.43
N SER A 5 45.16 -57.48 8.54
CA SER A 5 44.12 -57.10 9.50
C SER A 5 44.42 -55.76 10.19
N THR A 6 45.70 -55.42 10.36
CA THR A 6 46.14 -54.16 10.96
C THR A 6 45.85 -52.97 10.05
N ASP A 7 46.18 -53.05 8.75
CA ASP A 7 45.93 -51.97 7.77
C ASP A 7 44.44 -51.65 7.62
N ARG A 8 43.58 -52.66 7.75
CA ARG A 8 42.13 -52.50 7.66
C ARG A 8 41.55 -51.64 8.79
N LEU A 9 42.18 -51.64 9.98
CA LEU A 9 41.74 -50.83 11.12
C LEU A 9 42.35 -49.42 11.11
N THR A 10 43.59 -49.26 10.68
CA THR A 10 44.28 -47.95 10.67
C THR A 10 43.95 -47.11 9.44
N LEU A 11 43.90 -47.69 8.23
CA LEU A 11 43.67 -46.94 6.99
C LEU A 11 42.18 -46.68 6.73
N ALA A 12 41.27 -47.53 7.24
CA ALA A 12 39.82 -47.29 7.09
C ALA A 12 39.36 -46.00 7.79
N ARG A 13 40.02 -45.61 8.89
CA ARG A 13 39.75 -44.34 9.58
C ARG A 13 40.00 -43.12 8.69
N CYS A 14 40.99 -43.19 7.79
CA CYS A 14 41.26 -42.12 6.83
C CYS A 14 40.08 -41.83 5.89
N PHE A 15 39.15 -42.76 5.70
CA PHE A 15 37.94 -42.59 4.89
C PHE A 15 36.69 -42.32 5.73
N LEU A 16 36.64 -42.83 6.97
CA LEU A 16 35.50 -42.64 7.87
C LEU A 16 35.55 -41.30 8.63
N GLU A 17 36.73 -40.71 8.80
CA GLU A 17 36.93 -39.46 9.51
C GLU A 17 37.38 -38.35 8.54
N PRO A 18 36.47 -37.44 8.13
CA PRO A 18 36.78 -36.46 7.11
C PRO A 18 37.76 -35.38 7.60
N ALA A 19 38.98 -35.39 7.08
CA ALA A 19 40.04 -34.41 7.40
C ALA A 19 39.71 -32.95 7.05
N ASN A 20 38.81 -32.69 6.09
CA ASN A 20 38.41 -31.33 5.72
C ASN A 20 36.95 -31.26 5.23
N SER A 21 36.45 -30.02 5.04
CA SER A 21 35.06 -29.79 4.64
C SER A 21 34.68 -30.40 3.29
N LYS A 22 35.60 -30.47 2.31
CA LYS A 22 35.35 -31.09 1.00
C LYS A 22 35.27 -32.61 1.13
N HIS A 23 36.14 -33.21 1.93
CA HIS A 23 36.10 -34.64 2.22
C HIS A 23 34.80 -35.03 2.93
N ARG A 24 34.33 -34.20 3.88
CA ARG A 24 33.01 -34.40 4.52
C ARG A 24 31.85 -34.27 3.54
N GLN A 25 31.93 -33.36 2.56
CA GLN A 25 30.93 -33.25 1.50
C GLN A 25 30.90 -34.51 0.63
N TYR A 26 32.07 -35.05 0.28
CA TYR A 26 32.18 -36.28 -0.49
C TYR A 26 31.55 -37.47 0.24
N GLU A 27 31.92 -37.73 1.50
CA GLU A 27 31.36 -38.85 2.27
C GLU A 27 29.85 -38.69 2.49
N ALA A 28 29.35 -37.48 2.72
CA ALA A 28 27.91 -37.23 2.84
C ALA A 28 27.15 -37.46 1.52
N LEU A 29 27.74 -37.08 0.38
CA LEU A 29 27.17 -37.34 -0.94
C LEU A 29 27.24 -38.83 -1.29
N ARG A 30 28.33 -39.53 -0.95
CA ARG A 30 28.48 -40.98 -1.14
C ARG A 30 27.42 -41.74 -0.33
N ALA A 31 27.24 -41.38 0.94
CA ALA A 31 26.21 -41.95 1.81
C ALA A 31 24.80 -41.84 1.23
N PHE A 32 24.50 -40.73 0.55
CA PHE A 32 23.20 -40.51 -0.07
C PHE A 32 23.04 -41.20 -1.44
N PHE A 33 24.05 -41.13 -2.31
CA PHE A 33 23.97 -41.63 -3.69
C PHE A 33 24.36 -43.09 -3.87
N VAL A 34 25.29 -43.60 -3.05
CA VAL A 34 25.81 -44.98 -3.13
C VAL A 34 25.18 -45.85 -2.05
N ASP A 35 25.23 -45.39 -0.79
CA ASP A 35 24.71 -46.17 0.35
C ASP A 35 23.19 -46.02 0.52
N GLN A 36 22.54 -45.20 -0.34
CA GLN A 36 21.09 -44.95 -0.39
C GLN A 36 20.45 -44.51 0.94
N ILE A 37 21.23 -43.87 1.81
CA ILE A 37 20.73 -43.36 3.10
C ILE A 37 19.76 -42.20 2.85
N PRO A 38 18.60 -42.14 3.53
CA PRO A 38 17.66 -41.03 3.39
C PRO A 38 18.30 -39.66 3.64
N SER A 39 17.90 -38.66 2.85
CA SER A 39 18.51 -37.32 2.86
C SER A 39 18.60 -36.66 4.25
N ALA A 40 17.57 -36.83 5.10
CA ALA A 40 17.56 -36.28 6.44
C ALA A 40 18.56 -36.98 7.39
N GLU A 41 18.75 -38.28 7.21
CA GLU A 41 19.64 -39.10 8.01
C GLU A 41 21.10 -38.89 7.59
N ALA A 42 21.37 -38.83 6.28
CA ALA A 42 22.68 -38.44 5.75
C ALA A 42 23.07 -37.03 6.21
N ALA A 43 22.12 -36.07 6.24
CA ALA A 43 22.38 -34.74 6.76
C ALA A 43 22.80 -34.77 8.24
N ALA A 44 22.05 -35.47 9.09
CA ALA A 44 22.36 -35.59 10.51
C ALA A 44 23.72 -36.27 10.76
N ARG A 45 23.99 -37.37 10.05
CA ARG A 45 25.23 -38.17 10.20
C ARG A 45 26.50 -37.37 9.92
N PHE A 46 26.45 -36.40 9.02
CA PHE A 46 27.61 -35.58 8.65
C PHE A 46 27.52 -34.11 9.12
N GLY A 47 26.60 -33.82 10.06
CA GLY A 47 26.50 -32.51 10.71
C GLY A 47 25.93 -31.38 9.84
N TYR A 48 25.05 -31.71 8.89
CA TYR A 48 24.29 -30.75 8.07
C TYR A 48 22.85 -30.63 8.56
N THR A 49 22.23 -29.47 8.32
CA THR A 49 20.78 -29.36 8.45
C THR A 49 20.10 -29.96 7.21
N PRO A 50 18.85 -30.46 7.30
CA PRO A 50 18.17 -31.05 6.15
C PRO A 50 18.07 -30.09 4.95
N GLY A 51 17.92 -28.79 5.20
CA GLY A 51 17.88 -27.75 4.16
C GLY A 51 19.23 -27.57 3.46
N SER A 52 20.33 -27.47 4.20
CA SER A 52 21.65 -27.26 3.60
C SER A 52 22.14 -28.49 2.82
N PHE A 53 21.81 -29.69 3.28
CA PHE A 53 22.14 -30.92 2.58
C PHE A 53 21.37 -31.07 1.25
N ARG A 54 20.09 -30.69 1.20
CA ARG A 54 19.32 -30.66 -0.07
C ARG A 54 19.96 -29.73 -1.11
N VAL A 55 20.47 -28.59 -0.68
CA VAL A 55 21.19 -27.66 -1.56
C VAL A 55 22.49 -28.30 -2.06
N LEU A 56 23.24 -28.97 -1.19
CA LEU A 56 24.47 -29.68 -1.57
C LEU A 56 24.21 -30.76 -2.62
N VAL A 57 23.18 -31.59 -2.43
CA VAL A 57 22.74 -32.62 -3.40
C VAL A 57 22.32 -31.99 -4.72
N HIS A 58 21.55 -30.91 -4.68
CA HIS A 58 21.13 -30.19 -5.89
C HIS A 58 22.31 -29.59 -6.67
N GLN A 59 23.28 -29.00 -5.96
CA GLN A 59 24.49 -28.46 -6.58
C GLN A 59 25.34 -29.56 -7.23
N PHE A 60 25.49 -30.70 -6.55
CA PHE A 60 26.26 -31.82 -7.08
C PHE A 60 25.63 -32.40 -8.36
N ARG A 61 24.30 -32.53 -8.42
CA ARG A 61 23.60 -32.97 -9.65
C ARG A 61 23.84 -32.05 -10.85
N LYS A 62 24.09 -30.77 -10.62
CA LYS A 62 24.38 -29.80 -11.67
C LYS A 62 25.85 -29.78 -12.09
N GLN A 63 26.74 -30.30 -11.24
CA GLN A 63 28.19 -30.26 -11.46
C GLN A 63 28.84 -31.51 -10.84
N PRO A 64 28.70 -32.68 -11.49
CA PRO A 64 29.18 -33.97 -10.96
C PRO A 64 30.71 -34.07 -10.94
N ASP A 65 31.40 -33.38 -11.83
CA ASP A 65 32.87 -33.41 -12.00
C ASP A 65 33.61 -32.55 -10.96
N ARG A 66 33.06 -32.43 -9.75
CA ARG A 66 33.60 -31.58 -8.69
C ARG A 66 34.76 -32.28 -7.97
N ASP A 67 35.90 -31.61 -7.86
CA ASP A 67 37.05 -32.15 -7.12
C ASP A 67 36.87 -32.10 -5.59
N PHE A 68 36.89 -33.27 -4.97
CA PHE A 68 36.76 -33.43 -3.51
C PHE A 68 38.10 -33.64 -2.79
N PHE A 69 39.06 -34.30 -3.44
CA PHE A 69 40.37 -34.63 -2.88
C PHE A 69 41.43 -33.60 -3.29
N VAL A 70 41.12 -32.32 -3.07
CA VAL A 70 42.06 -31.21 -3.28
C VAL A 70 42.61 -30.79 -1.92
N SER A 71 43.92 -30.61 -1.81
CA SER A 71 44.52 -29.87 -0.71
C SER A 71 43.89 -28.48 -0.70
N THR A 72 43.10 -28.15 0.32
CA THR A 72 42.69 -26.77 0.54
C THR A 72 43.93 -26.02 0.97
N ILE A 73 44.76 -25.60 0.01
CA ILE A 73 45.67 -24.48 0.21
C ILE A 73 44.73 -23.29 0.42
N ARG A 74 44.39 -23.04 1.68
CA ARG A 74 44.09 -21.66 2.05
C ARG A 74 45.39 -20.94 1.75
N GLU A 75 45.42 -20.15 0.70
CA GLU A 75 46.38 -19.07 0.59
C GLU A 75 46.17 -18.21 1.85
N GLY A 76 46.91 -18.54 2.90
CA GLY A 76 47.12 -17.62 3.99
C GLY A 76 47.72 -16.39 3.35
N ARG A 77 47.03 -15.25 3.45
CA ARG A 77 47.64 -13.96 3.11
C ARG A 77 49.04 -13.94 3.71
N PRO A 78 50.06 -13.49 2.97
CA PRO A 78 51.45 -13.58 3.40
C PRO A 78 51.59 -13.10 4.85
N PRO A 79 52.35 -13.80 5.71
CA PRO A 79 52.36 -13.58 7.17
C PRO A 79 52.61 -12.12 7.58
N GLY A 80 53.29 -11.34 6.74
CA GLY A 80 53.49 -9.89 6.93
C GLY A 80 52.21 -9.04 6.84
N LYS A 81 51.26 -9.37 5.95
CA LYS A 81 50.02 -8.58 5.78
C LYS A 81 49.06 -8.75 6.95
N GLN A 82 48.98 -9.97 7.49
CA GLN A 82 48.13 -10.27 8.64
C GLN A 82 48.67 -9.63 9.93
N LYS A 83 50.00 -9.61 10.11
CA LYS A 83 50.65 -8.89 11.20
C LYS A 83 50.43 -7.38 11.11
N ARG A 84 50.62 -6.79 9.91
CA ARG A 84 50.37 -5.37 9.65
C ARG A 84 48.91 -4.97 9.94
N LEU A 85 47.94 -5.76 9.49
CA LEU A 85 46.51 -5.52 9.76
C LEU A 85 46.19 -5.61 11.26
N ARG A 86 46.80 -6.57 11.97
CA ARG A 86 46.66 -6.71 13.42
C ARG A 86 47.22 -5.48 14.15
N GLU A 87 48.41 -5.02 13.77
CA GLU A 87 49.03 -3.81 14.31
C GLU A 87 48.19 -2.55 14.02
N GLN A 88 47.61 -2.43 12.82
CA GLN A 88 46.69 -1.34 12.47
C GLN A 88 45.41 -1.37 13.31
N VAL A 89 44.78 -2.54 13.49
CA VAL A 89 43.61 -2.70 14.36
C VAL A 89 43.93 -2.29 15.80
N ILE A 90 45.09 -2.69 16.32
CA ILE A 90 45.56 -2.32 17.67
C ILE A 90 45.80 -0.81 17.76
N SER A 91 46.46 -0.21 16.76
CA SER A 91 46.72 1.25 16.72
C SER A 91 45.41 2.05 16.71
N LEU A 92 44.46 1.69 15.83
CA LEU A 92 43.15 2.30 15.78
C LEU A 92 42.36 2.09 17.08
N ARG A 93 42.53 0.94 17.74
CA ARG A 93 41.94 0.68 19.05
C ARG A 93 42.54 1.54 20.15
N LYS A 94 43.85 1.79 20.14
CA LYS A 94 44.53 2.68 21.09
C LYS A 94 44.08 4.14 20.94
N GLN A 95 43.60 4.53 19.75
CA GLN A 95 42.88 5.80 19.52
C GLN A 95 41.41 5.75 20.01
N ASN A 96 41.06 4.73 20.78
CA ASN A 96 39.75 4.50 21.36
C ASN A 96 38.65 4.24 20.30
N LEU A 97 38.97 3.85 19.06
CA LEU A 97 37.94 3.63 18.05
C LEU A 97 37.10 2.36 18.33
N SER A 98 35.80 2.41 18.01
CA SER A 98 34.91 1.24 18.13
C SER A 98 35.21 0.21 17.04
N VAL A 99 34.74 -1.03 17.23
CA VAL A 99 34.86 -2.10 16.22
C VAL A 99 34.36 -1.67 14.83
N HIS A 100 33.26 -0.91 14.80
CA HIS A 100 32.69 -0.39 13.55
C HIS A 100 33.52 0.76 12.96
N ASP A 101 34.11 1.62 13.80
CA ASP A 101 35.00 2.69 13.35
C ASP A 101 36.29 2.13 12.77
N ILE A 102 36.89 1.12 13.42
CA ILE A 102 38.08 0.42 12.94
C ILE A 102 37.79 -0.23 11.58
N SER A 103 36.64 -0.91 11.44
CA SER A 103 36.23 -1.54 10.18
C SER A 103 36.10 -0.53 9.04
N ARG A 104 35.54 0.65 9.33
CA ARG A 104 35.42 1.74 8.35
C ARG A 104 36.76 2.40 8.02
N ALA A 105 37.62 2.61 9.01
CA ALA A 105 38.95 3.21 8.82
C ALA A 105 39.81 2.33 7.91
N LEU A 106 39.85 1.02 8.19
CA LEU A 106 40.55 0.06 7.33
C LEU A 106 39.98 0.05 5.91
N ALA A 107 38.65 0.11 5.77
CA ALA A 107 37.99 0.12 4.46
C ALA A 107 38.34 1.37 3.62
N ARG A 108 38.59 2.53 4.26
CA ARG A 108 39.06 3.74 3.56
C ARG A 108 40.48 3.58 3.02
N ASP A 109 41.31 2.80 3.71
CA ASP A 109 42.70 2.51 3.33
C ASP A 109 42.82 1.32 2.37
N GLY A 110 41.71 0.84 1.80
CA GLY A 110 41.67 -0.28 0.85
C GLY A 110 41.76 -1.67 1.49
N GLU A 111 41.71 -1.77 2.81
CA GLU A 111 41.79 -3.01 3.57
C GLU A 111 40.43 -3.37 4.20
N SER A 112 39.84 -4.51 3.88
CA SER A 112 38.55 -4.91 4.48
C SER A 112 38.71 -5.97 5.56
N LEU A 113 38.34 -5.61 6.79
CA LEU A 113 38.09 -6.54 7.89
C LEU A 113 36.65 -6.38 8.38
N SER A 114 35.96 -7.51 8.56
CA SER A 114 34.60 -7.50 9.08
C SER A 114 34.59 -7.08 10.55
N PRO A 115 33.51 -6.43 11.05
CA PRO A 115 33.37 -6.11 12.48
C PRO A 115 33.57 -7.33 13.39
N ALA A 116 33.12 -8.51 12.95
CA ALA A 116 33.31 -9.75 13.71
C ALA A 116 34.79 -10.16 13.79
N ALA A 117 35.55 -10.08 12.69
CA ALA A 117 36.98 -10.39 12.68
C ALA A 117 37.77 -9.41 13.57
N ILE A 118 37.44 -8.12 13.53
CA ILE A 118 38.04 -7.10 14.40
C ILE A 118 37.71 -7.38 15.87
N ALA A 119 36.46 -7.73 16.19
CA ALA A 119 36.08 -8.08 17.56
C ALA A 119 36.84 -9.29 18.11
N VAL A 120 37.08 -10.30 17.26
CA VAL A 120 37.90 -11.47 17.63
C VAL A 120 39.35 -11.06 17.86
N LEU A 121 39.97 -10.31 16.94
CA LEU A 121 41.35 -9.83 17.08
C LEU A 121 41.54 -9.00 18.35
N LEU A 122 40.61 -8.08 18.64
CA LEU A 122 40.67 -7.26 19.85
C LEU A 122 40.51 -8.09 21.13
N LYS A 123 39.70 -9.16 21.09
CA LYS A 123 39.53 -10.07 22.22
C LYS A 123 40.79 -10.91 22.46
N GLU A 124 41.42 -11.41 21.40
CA GLU A 124 42.70 -12.13 21.48
C GLU A 124 43.83 -11.25 22.05
N GLU A 125 43.84 -9.96 21.71
CA GLU A 125 44.80 -8.97 22.23
C GLU A 125 44.43 -8.42 23.63
N GLY A 126 43.38 -8.93 24.27
CA GLY A 126 43.00 -8.54 25.63
C GLY A 126 42.31 -7.18 25.77
N PHE A 127 41.84 -6.55 24.68
CA PHE A 127 41.09 -5.30 24.79
C PHE A 127 39.68 -5.53 25.35
N ALA A 128 39.36 -4.82 26.44
CA ALA A 128 38.01 -4.78 26.98
C ALA A 128 37.03 -4.08 26.02
N LYS A 129 35.73 -4.38 26.17
CA LYS A 129 34.66 -3.70 25.41
C LYS A 129 34.60 -2.23 25.81
N LEU A 130 34.45 -1.32 24.83
CA LEU A 130 34.29 0.10 25.18
C LEU A 130 32.93 0.33 25.85
N PRO A 131 32.86 1.24 26.83
CA PRO A 131 31.59 1.75 27.31
C PRO A 131 30.81 2.43 26.18
N ARG A 132 29.48 2.49 26.32
CA ARG A 132 28.62 3.17 25.34
C ARG A 132 28.90 4.67 25.40
N ARG A 133 29.45 5.22 24.32
CA ARG A 133 29.65 6.67 24.15
C ARG A 133 28.32 7.44 24.08
N GLY A 134 28.30 8.63 24.66
CA GLY A 134 27.29 9.66 24.37
C GLY A 134 27.32 10.07 22.90
N ASP A 135 26.25 10.67 22.38
CA ASP A 135 26.20 11.07 20.96
C ASP A 135 27.26 12.14 20.60
N ASP A 136 27.70 12.93 21.60
CA ASP A 136 28.68 14.02 21.50
C ASP A 136 30.15 13.54 21.45
N GLU A 137 30.45 12.37 22.00
CA GLU A 137 31.81 11.77 21.99
C GLU A 137 32.09 10.98 20.71
N ARG A 138 31.12 10.89 19.80
CA ARG A 138 31.29 10.17 18.54
C ARG A 138 32.00 11.06 17.52
N PRO A 139 32.97 10.53 16.74
CA PRO A 139 33.71 11.32 15.75
C PRO A 139 32.79 12.12 14.83
N ASP A 140 33.17 13.37 14.55
CA ASP A 140 32.44 14.21 13.61
C ASP A 140 32.50 13.58 12.22
N GLN A 141 31.34 13.20 11.71
CA GLN A 141 31.17 12.45 10.47
C GLN A 141 29.89 12.95 9.81
N PRO A 142 29.80 12.90 8.47
CA PRO A 142 28.54 13.14 7.77
C PRO A 142 27.46 12.20 8.30
N ARG A 143 26.53 12.74 9.10
CA ARG A 143 25.38 12.04 9.66
C ARG A 143 24.11 12.59 9.00
N PRO A 144 23.04 11.78 8.86
CA PRO A 144 21.74 12.30 8.47
C PRO A 144 21.33 13.42 9.42
N LEU A 145 20.90 14.56 8.86
CA LEU A 145 20.36 15.66 9.66
C LEU A 145 19.14 15.14 10.44
N VAL A 146 19.17 15.29 11.76
CA VAL A 146 18.06 14.89 12.62
C VAL A 146 17.03 16.00 12.56
N ALA A 147 15.87 15.71 11.97
CA ALA A 147 14.75 16.64 12.01
C ALA A 147 14.30 16.87 13.45
N ASP A 148 13.84 18.10 13.73
CA ASP A 148 13.32 18.51 15.02
C ASP A 148 12.13 17.66 15.49
N VAL A 149 11.68 17.93 16.71
CA VAL A 149 10.45 17.33 17.24
C VAL A 149 9.26 18.14 16.76
N ALA A 150 8.27 17.46 16.19
CA ALA A 150 7.02 18.07 15.77
C ALA A 150 6.27 18.64 16.98
N ASP A 151 6.08 19.96 16.99
CA ASP A 151 5.43 20.71 18.05
C ASP A 151 4.75 21.96 17.46
N VAL A 152 3.43 22.04 17.58
CA VAL A 152 2.63 23.19 17.13
C VAL A 152 3.07 24.50 17.80
N ARG A 153 3.61 24.42 19.02
CA ARG A 153 4.05 25.58 19.80
C ARG A 153 5.38 26.16 19.30
N GLN A 154 6.10 25.41 18.47
CA GLN A 154 7.35 25.84 17.84
C GLN A 154 7.13 26.29 16.38
N LEU A 155 5.88 26.34 15.91
CA LEU A 155 5.57 26.82 14.56
C LEU A 155 5.97 28.30 14.44
N ASP A 156 7.03 28.56 13.67
CA ASP A 156 7.49 29.89 13.37
C ASP A 156 6.72 30.48 12.18
N LEU A 157 6.00 31.58 12.44
CA LEU A 157 5.23 32.34 11.47
C LEU A 157 5.75 33.77 11.28
N THR A 158 7.01 34.02 11.68
CA THR A 158 7.68 35.30 11.43
C THR A 158 7.92 35.51 9.93
N PRO A 159 8.06 36.78 9.49
CA PRO A 159 8.29 37.07 8.08
C PRO A 159 9.55 36.38 7.55
N ARG A 160 9.37 35.46 6.61
CA ARG A 160 10.47 34.65 6.04
C ARG A 160 10.10 34.08 4.68
N HIS A 161 11.12 33.61 3.96
CA HIS A 161 10.95 32.97 2.67
C HIS A 161 11.69 31.63 2.60
N PHE A 162 11.05 30.61 2.04
CA PHE A 162 11.65 29.30 1.80
C PHE A 162 11.02 28.61 0.58
N ARG A 163 11.64 27.52 0.13
CA ARG A 163 11.14 26.70 -1.00
C ARG A 163 10.57 25.39 -0.50
N THR A 164 9.57 24.87 -1.20
CA THR A 164 8.95 23.56 -0.89
C THR A 164 8.71 22.76 -2.16
N LYS A 165 8.85 21.44 -2.05
CA LYS A 165 8.40 20.49 -3.08
C LYS A 165 6.89 20.25 -3.06
N PHE A 166 6.20 20.65 -1.99
CA PHE A 166 4.79 20.36 -1.73
C PHE A 166 3.86 21.54 -2.03
N GLY A 167 4.22 22.38 -3.01
CA GLY A 167 3.46 23.58 -3.37
C GLY A 167 2.00 23.27 -3.75
N GLY A 168 1.77 22.18 -4.48
CA GLY A 168 0.43 21.74 -4.88
C GLY A 168 -0.53 21.46 -3.72
N LEU A 169 -0.04 21.14 -2.52
CA LEU A 169 -0.91 20.92 -1.35
C LEU A 169 -1.72 22.16 -0.99
N PHE A 170 -1.16 23.35 -1.20
CA PHE A 170 -1.80 24.61 -0.84
C PHE A 170 -3.05 24.90 -1.68
N LEU A 171 -3.23 24.22 -2.83
CA LEU A 171 -4.48 24.27 -3.61
C LEU A 171 -5.67 23.68 -2.86
N PHE A 172 -5.44 22.77 -1.90
CA PHE A 172 -6.50 22.13 -1.11
C PHE A 172 -6.87 22.90 0.17
N LEU A 173 -6.02 23.83 0.63
CA LEU A 173 -6.23 24.57 1.86
C LEU A 173 -7.58 25.30 1.94
N PRO A 174 -8.09 25.95 0.87
CA PRO A 174 -9.38 26.65 0.94
C PRO A 174 -10.53 25.73 1.38
N TRP A 175 -10.58 24.50 0.86
CA TRP A 175 -11.58 23.51 1.28
C TRP A 175 -11.32 22.96 2.67
N ILE A 176 -10.06 22.73 3.06
CA ILE A 176 -9.73 22.22 4.40
C ILE A 176 -10.07 23.26 5.48
N VAL A 177 -9.85 24.54 5.20
CA VAL A 177 -10.26 25.66 6.06
C VAL A 177 -11.78 25.71 6.15
N SER A 178 -12.48 25.70 5.00
CA SER A 178 -13.94 25.76 4.94
C SER A 178 -14.63 24.54 5.59
N ALA A 179 -13.94 23.40 5.64
CA ALA A 179 -14.41 22.18 6.29
C ALA A 179 -14.39 22.26 7.83
N ASP A 180 -13.68 23.22 8.42
CA ASP A 180 -13.44 23.31 9.87
C ASP A 180 -13.02 21.95 10.47
N LEU A 181 -11.97 21.37 9.86
CA LEU A 181 -11.45 20.05 10.24
C LEU A 181 -11.18 19.90 11.76
N PRO A 182 -10.65 20.91 12.49
CA PRO A 182 -10.52 20.83 13.94
C PRO A 182 -11.83 20.49 14.65
N LYS A 183 -12.92 21.19 14.31
CA LYS A 183 -14.24 20.95 14.92
C LYS A 183 -14.78 19.56 14.61
N LEU A 184 -14.61 19.09 13.38
CA LEU A 184 -15.02 17.74 12.96
C LEU A 184 -14.31 16.66 13.78
N LEU A 185 -12.99 16.81 13.95
CA LEU A 185 -12.15 15.84 14.68
C LEU A 185 -12.47 15.83 16.18
N THR A 186 -12.67 17.00 16.79
CA THR A 186 -13.08 17.10 18.20
C THR A 186 -14.43 16.42 18.43
N ARG A 187 -15.44 16.70 17.59
CA ARG A 187 -16.78 16.07 17.68
C ARG A 187 -16.73 14.56 17.46
N SER A 188 -15.82 14.09 16.61
CA SER A 188 -15.63 12.66 16.34
C SER A 188 -14.81 11.95 17.41
N GLY A 189 -14.21 12.68 18.36
CA GLY A 189 -13.41 12.11 19.45
C GLY A 189 -11.99 11.72 19.08
N PHE A 190 -11.39 12.37 18.07
CA PHE A 190 -10.01 12.08 17.67
C PHE A 190 -9.01 12.55 18.74
N PRO A 191 -8.02 11.72 19.12
CA PRO A 191 -7.03 12.06 20.13
C PRO A 191 -6.05 13.12 19.61
N GLY A 192 -5.44 13.87 20.53
CA GLY A 192 -4.37 14.81 20.25
C GLY A 192 -3.56 15.10 21.51
N SER A 193 -2.35 15.62 21.34
CA SER A 193 -1.53 16.11 22.46
C SER A 193 -1.36 17.62 22.38
N LYS A 194 -0.80 18.23 23.44
CA LYS A 194 -0.43 19.65 23.43
C LYS A 194 0.60 19.98 22.33
N MET A 195 1.49 19.04 22.04
CA MET A 195 2.53 19.19 21.00
C MET A 195 1.96 18.96 19.60
N VAL A 196 1.15 17.92 19.43
CA VAL A 196 0.57 17.57 18.14
C VAL A 196 -0.94 17.35 18.33
N PRO A 197 -1.75 18.42 18.19
CA PRO A 197 -3.20 18.31 18.22
C PRO A 197 -3.75 17.37 17.13
N ALA A 198 -4.97 16.87 17.33
CA ALA A 198 -5.62 15.95 16.40
C ALA A 198 -5.64 16.49 14.96
N ALA A 199 -5.96 17.77 14.80
CA ALA A 199 -5.98 18.43 13.50
C ALA A 199 -4.62 18.49 12.82
N CYS A 200 -3.53 18.70 13.57
CA CYS A 200 -2.17 18.69 13.00
C CYS A 200 -1.77 17.29 12.56
N ALA A 201 -2.06 16.26 13.37
CA ALA A 201 -1.78 14.87 13.02
C ALA A 201 -2.56 14.43 11.78
N MET A 202 -3.88 14.70 11.73
CA MET A 202 -4.73 14.35 10.60
C MET A 202 -4.38 15.13 9.33
N ARG A 203 -4.06 16.44 9.41
CA ARG A 203 -3.55 17.19 8.25
C ARG A 203 -2.22 16.65 7.77
N SER A 204 -1.33 16.22 8.65
CA SER A 204 -0.05 15.60 8.26
C SER A 204 -0.27 14.30 7.48
N LEU A 205 -1.15 13.42 7.98
CA LEU A 205 -1.52 12.18 7.29
C LEU A 205 -2.22 12.45 5.95
N LEU A 206 -3.15 13.41 5.94
CA LEU A 206 -3.89 13.80 4.73
C LEU A 206 -2.95 14.44 3.69
N ALA A 207 -1.99 15.26 4.11
CA ALA A 207 -1.00 15.86 3.22
C ALA A 207 -0.20 14.79 2.46
N LEU A 208 0.27 13.78 3.18
CA LEU A 208 0.99 12.65 2.57
C LEU A 208 0.10 11.88 1.58
N LYS A 209 -1.17 11.67 1.92
CA LYS A 209 -2.17 11.03 1.06
C LYS A 209 -2.47 11.86 -0.20
N LEU A 210 -2.63 13.17 -0.05
CA LEU A 210 -2.92 14.10 -1.14
C LEU A 210 -1.75 14.24 -2.11
N PHE A 211 -0.51 14.22 -1.61
CA PHE A 211 0.68 14.31 -2.44
C PHE A 211 1.06 12.99 -3.12
N GLY A 212 0.24 11.94 -3.01
CA GLY A 212 0.50 10.66 -3.69
C GLY A 212 1.79 9.96 -3.23
N ASN A 213 2.32 10.31 -2.05
CA ASN A 213 3.49 9.64 -1.51
C ASN A 213 3.11 8.21 -1.13
N ALA A 214 3.76 7.25 -1.77
CA ALA A 214 3.39 5.84 -1.70
C ALA A 214 3.23 5.30 -0.28
N ARG A 215 3.99 5.83 0.68
CA ARG A 215 4.01 5.34 2.05
C ARG A 215 4.31 6.47 3.02
N HIS A 216 3.59 6.54 4.13
CA HIS A 216 3.97 7.38 5.27
C HIS A 216 5.37 7.00 5.82
N SER A 217 5.84 5.78 5.56
CA SER A 217 7.21 5.39 5.90
C SER A 217 8.29 6.09 5.07
N HIS A 218 7.91 6.72 3.97
CA HIS A 218 8.77 7.60 3.19
C HIS A 218 8.75 9.05 3.71
N VAL A 219 7.98 9.38 4.78
CA VAL A 219 7.98 10.73 5.37
C VAL A 219 9.39 11.20 5.72
N MET A 220 10.32 10.29 6.01
CA MET A 220 11.71 10.62 6.33
C MET A 220 12.45 11.33 5.18
N SER A 221 12.05 11.16 3.91
CA SER A 221 12.61 11.92 2.79
C SER A 221 12.01 13.34 2.66
N ALA A 222 10.91 13.60 3.37
CA ALA A 222 10.16 14.85 3.34
C ALA A 222 10.09 15.58 4.69
N VAL A 223 10.65 14.99 5.75
CA VAL A 223 10.53 15.48 7.14
C VAL A 223 11.17 16.87 7.34
N LEU A 224 12.12 17.22 6.47
CA LEU A 224 12.81 18.51 6.46
C LEU A 224 12.14 19.54 5.52
N ASP A 225 11.08 19.17 4.79
CA ASP A 225 10.38 20.14 3.93
C ASP A 225 9.40 20.97 4.75
N GLU A 226 9.73 22.25 4.90
CA GLU A 226 8.96 23.22 5.68
C GLU A 226 7.55 23.45 5.12
N GLY A 227 7.32 23.29 3.81
CA GLY A 227 5.99 23.52 3.22
C GLY A 227 5.00 22.43 3.61
N LEU A 228 5.46 21.17 3.72
CA LEU A 228 4.65 20.07 4.23
C LEU A 228 4.29 20.29 5.72
N ALA A 229 5.24 20.77 6.51
CA ALA A 229 5.02 21.11 7.93
C ALA A 229 4.06 22.28 8.10
N LEU A 230 4.24 23.35 7.30
CA LEU A 230 3.38 24.53 7.30
C LEU A 230 1.94 24.16 6.93
N PHE A 231 1.73 23.34 5.90
CA PHE A 231 0.39 22.85 5.55
C PHE A 231 -0.29 22.15 6.74
N ALA A 232 0.45 21.33 7.49
CA ALA A 232 -0.05 20.66 8.68
C ALA A 232 -0.24 21.58 9.89
N GLY A 233 0.37 22.77 9.89
CA GLY A 233 0.40 23.70 11.03
C GLY A 233 1.37 23.25 12.12
N LEU A 234 2.57 22.81 11.73
CA LEU A 234 3.64 22.36 12.62
C LEU A 234 4.99 22.95 12.17
N ASN A 235 5.95 23.03 13.09
CA ASN A 235 7.34 23.38 12.78
C ASN A 235 8.00 22.35 11.84
N VAL A 236 7.77 21.06 12.10
CA VAL A 236 8.20 19.93 11.27
C VAL A 236 7.09 18.88 11.22
N VAL A 237 7.08 18.06 10.17
CA VAL A 237 6.10 16.99 10.02
C VAL A 237 6.39 15.86 11.03
N PRO A 238 5.38 15.26 11.67
CA PRO A 238 5.63 14.17 12.60
C PRO A 238 6.32 12.98 11.93
N LYS A 239 7.29 12.40 12.64
CA LYS A 239 8.07 11.25 12.16
C LYS A 239 7.18 10.03 11.98
N ARG A 240 7.65 9.06 11.18
CA ARG A 240 6.94 7.80 10.89
C ARG A 240 6.38 7.12 12.15
N SER A 241 7.20 6.98 13.19
CA SER A 241 6.80 6.33 14.45
C SER A 241 5.57 6.98 15.09
N PHE A 242 5.57 8.32 15.16
CA PHE A 242 4.45 9.06 15.70
C PHE A 242 3.19 8.88 14.86
N LEU A 243 3.28 9.00 13.53
CA LEU A 243 2.11 8.87 12.65
C LEU A 243 1.48 7.47 12.73
N THR A 244 2.30 6.42 12.83
CA THR A 244 1.84 5.05 13.05
C THR A 244 1.13 4.94 14.40
N GLU A 245 1.77 5.36 15.49
CA GLU A 245 1.20 5.29 16.84
C GLU A 245 -0.10 6.11 16.96
N TYR A 246 -0.14 7.29 16.34
CA TYR A 246 -1.32 8.15 16.31
C TYR A 246 -2.53 7.40 15.73
N SER A 247 -2.35 6.74 14.59
CA SER A 247 -3.45 6.00 13.95
C SER A 247 -3.99 4.84 14.81
N CYS A 248 -3.13 4.21 15.62
CA CYS A 248 -3.51 3.16 16.56
C CYS A 248 -4.29 3.69 17.76
N ARG A 249 -4.04 4.95 18.17
CA ARG A 249 -4.73 5.59 19.29
C ARG A 249 -6.17 6.02 18.97
N VAL A 250 -6.53 6.11 17.69
CA VAL A 250 -7.89 6.49 17.28
C VAL A 250 -8.87 5.32 17.51
N ALA A 251 -9.86 5.54 18.38
CA ALA A 251 -10.87 4.53 18.68
C ALA A 251 -11.69 4.14 17.43
N PRO A 252 -12.06 2.87 17.25
CA PRO A 252 -12.88 2.39 16.12
C PRO A 252 -14.13 3.23 15.84
N ALA A 253 -14.87 3.55 16.91
CA ALA A 253 -16.14 4.27 16.84
C ALA A 253 -16.02 5.73 16.34
N CYS A 254 -14.80 6.28 16.26
CA CYS A 254 -14.55 7.62 15.73
C CYS A 254 -14.70 7.67 14.20
N TYR A 255 -14.35 6.60 13.48
CA TYR A 255 -14.33 6.61 12.00
C TYR A 255 -15.72 6.73 11.38
N PRO A 256 -16.75 5.99 11.80
CA PRO A 256 -18.10 6.17 11.25
C PRO A 256 -18.66 7.57 11.50
N LYS A 257 -18.31 8.21 12.62
CA LYS A 257 -18.70 9.60 12.92
C LYS A 257 -18.03 10.57 11.95
N LEU A 258 -16.71 10.47 11.80
CA LEU A 258 -15.95 11.33 10.89
C LEU A 258 -16.34 11.12 9.43
N MET A 259 -16.57 9.88 8.99
CA MET A 259 -17.04 9.56 7.64
C MET A 259 -18.37 10.26 7.34
N ARG A 260 -19.35 10.17 8.27
CA ARG A 260 -20.62 10.88 8.15
C ARG A 260 -20.42 12.39 8.08
N ASP A 261 -19.73 12.97 9.06
CA ASP A 261 -19.58 14.42 9.13
C ASP A 261 -18.78 14.97 7.94
N TRP A 262 -17.79 14.21 7.45
CA TRP A 262 -17.04 14.53 6.24
C TRP A 262 -17.94 14.51 5.00
N PHE A 263 -18.78 13.48 4.85
CA PHE A 263 -19.76 13.38 3.76
C PHE A 263 -20.66 14.63 3.69
N ASP A 264 -21.21 15.08 4.83
CA ASP A 264 -22.01 16.31 4.87
C ASP A 264 -21.20 17.55 4.51
N THR A 265 -19.97 17.59 5.00
CA THR A 265 -19.08 18.73 4.80
C THR A 265 -18.75 18.91 3.34
N VAL A 266 -18.32 17.85 2.64
CA VAL A 266 -17.99 17.96 1.21
C VAL A 266 -19.22 18.21 0.34
N SER A 267 -20.38 17.69 0.73
CA SER A 267 -21.66 18.01 0.08
C SER A 267 -21.94 19.51 0.14
N ARG A 268 -21.75 20.13 1.32
CA ARG A 268 -21.92 21.58 1.52
C ARG A 268 -20.88 22.40 0.76
N LEU A 269 -19.66 21.87 0.60
CA LEU A 269 -18.60 22.49 -0.21
C LEU A 269 -18.85 22.39 -1.73
N GLY A 270 -19.97 21.79 -2.15
CA GLY A 270 -20.39 21.75 -3.55
C GLY A 270 -20.12 20.42 -4.25
N LEU A 271 -19.67 19.38 -3.54
CA LEU A 271 -19.57 18.05 -4.13
C LEU A 271 -20.97 17.50 -4.36
N LYS A 272 -21.30 17.25 -5.63
CA LYS A 272 -22.55 16.58 -6.03
C LYS A 272 -22.35 15.08 -5.98
N TRP A 273 -23.39 14.37 -5.56
CA TRP A 273 -23.43 12.92 -5.58
C TRP A 273 -24.47 12.42 -6.58
N GLY A 274 -24.14 11.35 -7.29
CA GLY A 274 -25.04 10.59 -8.14
C GLY A 274 -25.94 9.65 -7.34
N THR A 275 -26.70 8.84 -8.07
CA THR A 275 -27.65 7.86 -7.51
C THR A 275 -27.25 6.40 -7.80
N SER A 276 -26.18 6.21 -8.57
CA SER A 276 -25.62 4.92 -8.97
C SER A 276 -24.27 4.70 -8.31
N PHE A 277 -24.06 3.51 -7.74
CA PHE A 277 -22.85 3.20 -6.97
C PHE A 277 -22.20 1.89 -7.40
N ASP A 278 -20.88 1.94 -7.53
CA ASP A 278 -20.04 0.77 -7.65
C ASP A 278 -19.62 0.31 -6.25
N LEU A 279 -19.91 -0.95 -5.91
CA LEU A 279 -19.53 -1.55 -4.63
C LEU A 279 -18.50 -2.64 -4.85
N ASP A 280 -17.51 -2.69 -3.95
CA ASP A 280 -16.50 -3.73 -4.00
C ASP A 280 -15.92 -4.07 -2.62
N PHE A 281 -15.37 -5.28 -2.54
CA PHE A 281 -14.54 -5.70 -1.42
C PHE A 281 -13.08 -5.68 -1.82
N HIS A 282 -12.33 -4.78 -1.20
CA HIS A 282 -10.89 -4.73 -1.37
C HIS A 282 -10.18 -5.47 -0.24
N THR A 283 -9.23 -6.34 -0.60
CA THR A 283 -8.40 -7.00 0.40
C THR A 283 -7.11 -6.24 0.59
N ILE A 284 -6.97 -5.61 1.75
CA ILE A 284 -5.76 -4.89 2.14
C ILE A 284 -4.79 -5.89 2.78
N PRO A 285 -3.57 -6.07 2.24
CA PRO A 285 -2.61 -7.03 2.78
C PRO A 285 -2.19 -6.64 4.21
N TYR A 286 -2.16 -7.64 5.10
CA TYR A 286 -1.66 -7.49 6.46
C TYR A 286 -0.35 -8.27 6.60
N HIS A 287 0.69 -7.59 7.06
CA HIS A 287 2.05 -8.13 7.16
C HIS A 287 2.50 -8.43 8.59
N GLY A 288 1.60 -8.34 9.58
CA GLY A 288 1.90 -8.70 10.96
C GLY A 288 1.61 -10.17 11.31
N ASP A 289 2.13 -10.61 12.45
CA ASP A 289 1.98 -12.00 12.92
C ASP A 289 0.68 -12.26 13.69
N ASP A 290 -0.18 -11.25 13.86
CA ASP A 290 -1.44 -11.34 14.62
C ASP A 290 -2.28 -12.56 14.20
N ALA A 291 -2.60 -13.40 15.18
CA ALA A 291 -3.32 -14.66 15.03
C ALA A 291 -4.80 -14.45 14.66
N LEU A 292 -5.36 -13.27 14.94
CA LEU A 292 -6.76 -12.93 14.68
C LEU A 292 -7.02 -12.43 13.25
N VAL A 293 -5.97 -12.18 12.45
CA VAL A 293 -6.13 -11.65 11.09
C VAL A 293 -6.41 -12.78 10.10
N GLU A 294 -7.56 -12.67 9.44
CA GLU A 294 -8.08 -13.66 8.49
C GLU A 294 -7.29 -13.67 7.17
N LYS A 295 -7.30 -14.83 6.48
CA LYS A 295 -6.70 -14.98 5.15
C LYS A 295 -7.72 -14.66 4.06
N HIS A 296 -7.50 -13.57 3.35
CA HIS A 296 -8.31 -13.17 2.21
C HIS A 296 -7.53 -13.38 0.90
N TYR A 297 -8.27 -13.53 -0.20
CA TYR A 297 -7.67 -13.73 -1.53
C TYR A 297 -7.24 -12.38 -2.10
N VAL A 298 -5.97 -12.24 -2.49
CA VAL A 298 -5.45 -11.02 -3.10
C VAL A 298 -5.20 -11.25 -4.58
N SER A 299 -5.99 -10.55 -5.41
CA SER A 299 -6.00 -10.65 -6.87
C SER A 299 -4.62 -10.37 -7.48
N LYS A 300 -3.96 -9.27 -7.11
CA LYS A 300 -2.63 -8.86 -7.64
C LYS A 300 -1.51 -9.91 -7.44
N ARG A 301 -1.66 -10.88 -6.52
CA ARG A 301 -0.63 -11.89 -6.22
C ARG A 301 -1.12 -13.33 -6.39
N SER A 302 -2.34 -13.53 -6.89
CA SER A 302 -2.99 -14.83 -7.06
C SER A 302 -2.85 -15.77 -5.85
N ARG A 303 -2.87 -15.22 -4.63
CA ARG A 303 -2.62 -15.99 -3.39
C ARG A 303 -3.52 -15.53 -2.25
N ARG A 304 -3.86 -16.47 -1.35
CA ARG A 304 -4.52 -16.16 -0.07
C ARG A 304 -3.46 -15.72 0.93
N GLN A 305 -3.55 -14.48 1.41
CA GLN A 305 -2.64 -13.93 2.42
C GLN A 305 -3.44 -13.34 3.58
N LYS A 306 -2.82 -13.23 4.75
CA LYS A 306 -3.41 -12.47 5.86
C LYS A 306 -3.71 -11.06 5.34
N GLY A 307 -4.93 -10.60 5.55
CA GLY A 307 -5.40 -9.31 5.08
C GLY A 307 -6.62 -8.88 5.87
N MET A 308 -7.05 -7.65 5.68
CA MET A 308 -8.38 -7.24 6.13
C MET A 308 -9.23 -6.90 4.92
N LEU A 309 -10.51 -7.23 5.00
CA LEU A 309 -11.47 -6.91 3.96
C LEU A 309 -12.06 -5.53 4.21
N ALA A 310 -11.92 -4.63 3.25
CA ALA A 310 -12.55 -3.32 3.25
C ALA A 310 -13.70 -3.30 2.24
N PHE A 311 -14.90 -2.93 2.70
CA PHE A 311 -16.01 -2.59 1.81
C PHE A 311 -15.87 -1.14 1.35
N LEU A 312 -16.04 -0.91 0.06
CA LEU A 312 -15.94 0.40 -0.56
C LEU A 312 -17.20 0.66 -1.40
N ALA A 313 -17.77 1.86 -1.26
CA ALA A 313 -18.77 2.38 -2.16
C ALA A 313 -18.25 3.64 -2.86
N GLN A 314 -18.27 3.61 -4.19
CA GLN A 314 -17.87 4.70 -5.05
C GLN A 314 -19.07 5.17 -5.87
N ASP A 315 -19.25 6.48 -5.98
CA ASP A 315 -20.19 7.08 -6.91
C ASP A 315 -19.76 6.79 -8.35
N ALA A 316 -20.62 6.19 -9.16
CA ALA A 316 -20.29 5.76 -10.52
C ALA A 316 -19.99 6.94 -11.46
N ASP A 317 -20.62 8.09 -11.24
CA ASP A 317 -20.49 9.27 -12.11
C ASP A 317 -19.27 10.10 -11.70
N THR A 318 -19.17 10.43 -10.41
CA THR A 318 -18.10 11.29 -9.90
C THR A 318 -16.84 10.52 -9.52
N ARG A 319 -16.90 9.19 -9.41
CA ARG A 319 -15.79 8.33 -8.97
C ARG A 319 -15.26 8.70 -7.59
N VAL A 320 -16.07 9.33 -6.75
CA VAL A 320 -15.70 9.67 -5.38
C VAL A 320 -16.14 8.55 -4.45
N PHE A 321 -15.23 8.14 -3.55
CA PHE A 321 -15.60 7.23 -2.48
C PHE A 321 -16.52 7.95 -1.49
N CYS A 322 -17.72 7.40 -1.26
CA CYS A 322 -18.70 7.98 -0.34
C CYS A 322 -18.85 7.18 0.97
N TYR A 323 -18.42 5.91 0.97
CA TYR A 323 -18.50 5.03 2.12
C TYR A 323 -17.35 4.02 2.10
N ALA A 324 -16.79 3.76 3.28
CA ALA A 324 -15.77 2.73 3.45
C ALA A 324 -15.84 2.10 4.85
N ASN A 325 -15.68 0.79 4.94
CA ASN A 325 -15.63 0.07 6.21
C ASN A 325 -14.61 -1.07 6.18
N GLY A 326 -13.60 -1.00 7.05
CA GLY A 326 -12.54 -2.01 7.18
C GLY A 326 -12.68 -2.92 8.40
N GLU A 327 -13.73 -2.78 9.23
CA GLU A 327 -13.94 -3.59 10.45
C GLU A 327 -14.95 -4.72 10.22
N LEU A 328 -14.80 -5.45 9.11
CA LEU A 328 -15.77 -6.46 8.69
C LEU A 328 -15.33 -7.85 9.09
N ARG A 329 -16.13 -8.49 9.95
CA ARG A 329 -16.06 -9.92 10.23
C ARG A 329 -16.71 -10.71 9.10
N LYS A 330 -16.25 -11.95 8.89
CA LYS A 330 -16.72 -12.81 7.80
C LYS A 330 -18.23 -13.05 7.77
N ASP A 331 -18.85 -13.15 8.93
CA ASP A 331 -20.30 -13.31 9.10
C ASP A 331 -21.10 -12.03 8.75
N GLN A 332 -20.47 -10.85 8.76
CA GLN A 332 -21.11 -9.57 8.49
C GLN A 332 -20.93 -9.07 7.05
N GLN A 333 -19.99 -9.64 6.29
CA GLN A 333 -19.60 -9.16 4.96
C GLN A 333 -20.82 -9.03 4.03
N ASN A 334 -21.65 -10.06 3.95
CA ASN A 334 -22.76 -10.07 3.00
C ASN A 334 -23.82 -8.99 3.29
N ASP A 335 -23.94 -8.55 4.55
CA ASP A 335 -24.94 -7.56 4.98
C ASP A 335 -24.45 -6.12 4.83
N GLU A 336 -23.16 -5.91 4.54
CA GLU A 336 -22.58 -4.57 4.44
C GLU A 336 -23.20 -3.73 3.32
N VAL A 337 -23.67 -4.37 2.23
CA VAL A 337 -24.45 -3.70 1.17
C VAL A 337 -25.70 -3.02 1.73
N LEU A 338 -26.38 -3.64 2.69
CA LEU A 338 -27.58 -3.09 3.32
C LEU A 338 -27.23 -1.95 4.28
N ARG A 339 -26.08 -2.05 4.98
CA ARG A 339 -25.58 -0.96 5.83
C ARG A 339 -25.21 0.27 5.02
N PHE A 340 -24.60 0.09 3.85
CA PHE A 340 -24.36 1.18 2.91
C PHE A 340 -25.66 1.84 2.46
N VAL A 341 -26.67 1.05 2.07
CA VAL A 341 -28.00 1.57 1.69
C VAL A 341 -28.63 2.36 2.83
N GLU A 342 -28.52 1.88 4.07
CA GLU A 342 -29.02 2.59 5.24
C GLU A 342 -28.27 3.90 5.48
N PHE A 343 -26.93 3.87 5.45
CA PHE A 343 -26.09 5.07 5.53
C PHE A 343 -26.52 6.09 4.48
N TRP A 344 -26.65 5.67 3.23
CA TRP A 344 -27.03 6.55 2.12
C TRP A 344 -28.40 7.20 2.36
N LYS A 345 -29.39 6.40 2.78
CA LYS A 345 -30.73 6.90 3.12
C LYS A 345 -30.71 7.88 4.28
N GLN A 346 -29.95 7.60 5.34
CA GLN A 346 -29.80 8.50 6.48
C GLN A 346 -29.15 9.83 6.07
N ARG A 347 -28.20 9.81 5.13
CA ARG A 347 -27.48 11.03 4.69
C ARG A 347 -28.27 11.87 3.69
N THR A 348 -28.95 11.23 2.75
CA THR A 348 -29.54 11.92 1.58
C THR A 348 -31.07 11.96 1.61
N GLY A 349 -31.70 11.23 2.53
CA GLY A 349 -33.15 11.06 2.61
C GLY A 349 -33.73 10.12 1.54
N ARG A 350 -32.90 9.60 0.62
CA ARG A 350 -33.33 8.78 -0.52
C ARG A 350 -32.55 7.47 -0.54
N LEU A 351 -33.12 6.42 -1.14
CA LEU A 351 -32.39 5.17 -1.40
C LEU A 351 -31.49 5.36 -2.64
N PRO A 352 -30.40 4.58 -2.76
CA PRO A 352 -29.69 4.46 -4.03
C PRO A 352 -30.62 3.97 -5.13
N GLU A 353 -30.47 4.48 -6.35
CA GLU A 353 -31.27 4.01 -7.48
C GLU A 353 -30.68 2.74 -8.09
N GLU A 354 -29.35 2.67 -8.17
CA GLU A 354 -28.62 1.59 -8.83
C GLU A 354 -27.36 1.19 -8.04
N LEU A 355 -27.15 -0.12 -7.89
CA LEU A 355 -25.96 -0.71 -7.27
C LEU A 355 -25.30 -1.71 -8.22
N ILE A 356 -24.00 -1.55 -8.47
CA ILE A 356 -23.24 -2.42 -9.39
C ILE A 356 -22.12 -3.09 -8.61
N PHE A 357 -22.07 -4.44 -8.61
CA PHE A 357 -21.10 -5.19 -7.80
C PHE A 357 -20.76 -6.58 -8.32
N ASP A 358 -19.74 -7.24 -7.74
CA ASP A 358 -19.36 -8.62 -8.11
C ASP A 358 -20.26 -9.66 -7.41
N SER A 359 -20.33 -10.85 -8.01
CA SER A 359 -21.01 -12.07 -7.57
C SER A 359 -20.71 -12.56 -6.15
N LYS A 360 -19.68 -12.02 -5.49
CA LYS A 360 -19.28 -12.38 -4.13
C LYS A 360 -19.62 -11.32 -3.08
N LEU A 361 -20.15 -10.17 -3.48
CA LEU A 361 -20.41 -9.07 -2.56
C LEU A 361 -21.54 -9.41 -1.57
N THR A 362 -22.56 -10.14 -2.00
CA THR A 362 -23.73 -10.44 -1.17
C THR A 362 -24.45 -11.73 -1.58
N THR A 363 -25.51 -12.09 -0.84
CA THR A 363 -26.32 -13.30 -1.03
C THR A 363 -27.60 -12.99 -1.82
N TYR A 364 -28.24 -14.03 -2.38
CA TYR A 364 -29.54 -13.86 -3.06
C TYR A 364 -30.65 -13.35 -2.13
N ALA A 365 -30.65 -13.75 -0.86
CA ALA A 365 -31.56 -13.21 0.14
C ALA A 365 -31.38 -11.68 0.33
N ASN A 366 -30.15 -11.17 0.24
CA ASN A 366 -29.92 -9.73 0.29
C ASN A 366 -30.27 -9.03 -1.03
N LEU A 367 -30.09 -9.68 -2.19
CA LEU A 367 -30.61 -9.17 -3.47
C LEU A 367 -32.14 -9.00 -3.43
N ASP A 368 -32.84 -9.95 -2.82
CA ASP A 368 -34.29 -9.89 -2.63
C ASP A 368 -34.69 -8.71 -1.73
N ARG A 369 -33.96 -8.47 -0.64
CA ARG A 369 -34.15 -7.29 0.21
C ARG A 369 -33.91 -5.98 -0.54
N LEU A 370 -32.93 -5.91 -1.45
CA LEU A 370 -32.71 -4.75 -2.32
C LEU A 370 -33.88 -4.57 -3.29
N ASN A 371 -34.36 -5.67 -3.90
CA ASN A 371 -35.50 -5.67 -4.80
C ASN A 371 -36.77 -5.14 -4.12
N ARG A 372 -37.09 -5.63 -2.91
CA ARG A 372 -38.24 -5.15 -2.12
C ARG A 372 -38.16 -3.68 -1.74
N LYS A 373 -36.95 -3.11 -1.71
CA LYS A 373 -36.71 -1.67 -1.48
C LYS A 373 -36.78 -0.84 -2.77
N GLY A 374 -37.02 -1.47 -3.92
CA GLY A 374 -37.05 -0.81 -5.23
C GLY A 374 -35.68 -0.43 -5.78
N ILE A 375 -34.60 -0.94 -5.20
CA ILE A 375 -33.22 -0.61 -5.60
C ILE A 375 -32.83 -1.50 -6.78
N GLN A 376 -32.40 -0.89 -7.88
CA GLN A 376 -31.92 -1.63 -9.04
C GLN A 376 -30.50 -2.13 -8.77
N PHE A 377 -30.16 -3.32 -9.27
CA PHE A 377 -28.79 -3.81 -9.19
C PHE A 377 -28.33 -4.52 -10.45
N ILE A 378 -27.01 -4.52 -10.68
CA ILE A 378 -26.35 -5.33 -11.70
C ILE A 378 -25.19 -6.08 -11.03
N THR A 379 -25.20 -7.40 -11.09
CA THR A 379 -24.15 -8.25 -10.52
C THR A 379 -23.75 -9.39 -11.46
N LEU A 380 -22.54 -9.92 -11.28
CA LEU A 380 -22.16 -11.17 -11.93
C LEU A 380 -22.89 -12.37 -11.30
N ARG A 381 -23.19 -13.38 -12.12
CA ARG A 381 -23.60 -14.72 -11.69
C ARG A 381 -22.40 -15.65 -11.76
N ARG A 382 -22.19 -16.43 -10.69
CA ARG A 382 -21.18 -17.49 -10.72
C ARG A 382 -21.57 -18.56 -11.74
N ARG A 383 -20.58 -18.99 -12.54
CA ARG A 383 -20.72 -20.06 -13.52
C ARG A 383 -20.79 -21.41 -12.78
N SER A 384 -21.65 -22.31 -13.26
CA SER A 384 -21.68 -23.70 -12.84
C SER A 384 -21.60 -24.60 -14.08
N LYS A 385 -21.03 -25.80 -13.94
CA LYS A 385 -20.93 -26.75 -15.07
C LYS A 385 -22.29 -27.02 -15.71
N LYS A 386 -23.33 -27.16 -14.89
CA LYS A 386 -24.71 -27.33 -15.34
C LYS A 386 -25.18 -26.14 -16.19
N LEU A 387 -25.00 -24.92 -15.70
CA LEU A 387 -25.41 -23.70 -16.40
C LEU A 387 -24.65 -23.50 -17.70
N LEU A 388 -23.34 -23.77 -17.72
CA LEU A 388 -22.54 -23.71 -18.94
C LEU A 388 -22.96 -24.77 -19.96
N GLY A 389 -23.30 -25.99 -19.50
CA GLY A 389 -23.87 -27.03 -20.36
C GLY A 389 -25.20 -26.62 -21.00
N GLU A 390 -26.12 -26.04 -20.21
CA GLU A 390 -27.39 -25.52 -20.70
C GLU A 390 -27.20 -24.38 -21.73
N ILE A 391 -26.21 -23.51 -21.52
CA ILE A 391 -25.87 -22.45 -22.46
C ILE A 391 -25.29 -23.03 -23.76
N ALA A 392 -24.39 -24.02 -23.66
CA ALA A 392 -23.78 -24.66 -24.82
C ALA A 392 -24.79 -25.40 -25.70
N GLN A 393 -25.86 -25.93 -25.12
CA GLN A 393 -26.96 -26.59 -25.84
C GLN A 393 -27.98 -25.62 -26.44
N THR A 394 -27.83 -24.31 -26.21
CA THR A 394 -28.78 -23.32 -26.73
C THR A 394 -28.58 -23.11 -28.25
N PRO A 395 -29.65 -23.20 -29.08
CA PRO A 395 -29.55 -22.98 -30.52
C PRO A 395 -28.99 -21.60 -30.88
N ALA A 396 -28.23 -21.53 -31.99
CA ALA A 396 -27.64 -20.27 -32.47
C ALA A 396 -28.68 -19.17 -32.73
N SER A 397 -29.89 -19.54 -33.15
CA SER A 397 -31.00 -18.61 -33.42
C SER A 397 -31.53 -17.88 -32.17
N ALA A 398 -31.27 -18.39 -30.97
CA ALA A 398 -31.66 -17.74 -29.73
C ALA A 398 -30.73 -16.58 -29.34
N TRP A 399 -29.52 -16.55 -29.89
CA TRP A 399 -28.54 -15.50 -29.62
C TRP A 399 -28.81 -14.27 -30.46
N ARG A 400 -28.77 -13.09 -29.84
CA ARG A 400 -28.90 -11.81 -30.52
C ARG A 400 -27.57 -11.09 -30.49
N ARG A 401 -27.17 -10.44 -31.59
CA ARG A 401 -26.07 -9.49 -31.56
C ARG A 401 -26.58 -8.15 -31.07
N VAL A 402 -25.85 -7.54 -30.14
CA VAL A 402 -26.10 -6.17 -29.68
C VAL A 402 -24.87 -5.33 -29.99
N GLU A 403 -25.06 -4.05 -30.27
CA GLU A 403 -23.94 -3.12 -30.45
C GLU A 403 -23.69 -2.36 -29.15
N LEU A 404 -22.42 -2.32 -28.71
CA LEU A 404 -21.97 -1.56 -27.56
C LEU A 404 -21.26 -0.29 -28.04
N GLU A 405 -21.68 0.86 -27.52
CA GLU A 405 -21.13 2.17 -27.94
C GLU A 405 -19.72 2.44 -27.39
N SER A 406 -19.41 1.90 -26.20
CA SER A 406 -18.23 2.29 -25.41
C SER A 406 -17.18 1.18 -25.25
N THR A 407 -17.11 0.20 -26.16
CA THR A 407 -16.12 -0.89 -26.14
C THR A 407 -15.15 -0.80 -27.32
N SER A 408 -13.96 -1.42 -27.19
CA SER A 408 -12.99 -1.47 -28.28
C SER A 408 -13.59 -2.15 -29.53
N ARG A 409 -13.10 -1.81 -30.73
CA ARG A 409 -13.65 -2.32 -32.00
C ARG A 409 -13.79 -3.84 -32.04
N ALA A 410 -12.92 -4.59 -31.37
CA ALA A 410 -12.95 -6.05 -31.32
C ALA A 410 -14.13 -6.63 -30.51
N TYR A 411 -14.69 -5.88 -29.56
CA TYR A 411 -15.77 -6.32 -28.66
C TYR A 411 -17.04 -5.48 -28.80
N LYS A 412 -17.20 -4.82 -29.96
CA LYS A 412 -18.31 -3.91 -30.23
C LYS A 412 -19.65 -4.62 -30.37
N THR A 413 -19.65 -5.87 -30.86
CA THR A 413 -20.88 -6.60 -31.19
C THR A 413 -20.97 -7.98 -30.54
N PRO A 414 -21.06 -8.09 -29.20
CA PRO A 414 -21.17 -9.38 -28.53
C PRO A 414 -22.50 -10.07 -28.83
N ARG A 415 -22.50 -11.41 -28.70
CA ARG A 415 -23.72 -12.22 -28.75
C ARG A 415 -24.32 -12.31 -27.35
N VAL A 416 -25.63 -12.13 -27.25
CA VAL A 416 -26.36 -12.07 -25.98
C VAL A 416 -27.56 -13.03 -25.99
N LEU A 417 -27.68 -13.83 -24.93
CA LEU A 417 -28.94 -14.46 -24.54
C LEU A 417 -29.55 -13.66 -23.40
N ASP A 418 -30.79 -13.24 -23.58
CA ASP A 418 -31.56 -12.47 -22.61
C ASP A 418 -32.72 -13.32 -22.10
N ARG A 419 -32.68 -13.70 -20.82
CA ARG A 419 -33.65 -14.63 -20.22
C ARG A 419 -34.17 -14.10 -18.91
N ARG A 420 -35.46 -14.34 -18.65
CA ARG A 420 -36.01 -14.23 -17.30
C ARG A 420 -35.78 -15.54 -16.55
N ILE A 421 -35.34 -15.44 -15.32
CA ILE A 421 -35.05 -16.57 -14.44
C ILE A 421 -35.63 -16.33 -13.05
N THR A 422 -35.72 -17.39 -12.27
CA THR A 422 -35.96 -17.36 -10.84
C THR A 422 -34.71 -17.87 -10.12
N LEU A 423 -34.47 -17.40 -8.90
CA LEU A 423 -33.39 -17.89 -8.04
C LEU A 423 -33.95 -18.31 -6.69
N LYS A 424 -33.28 -19.28 -6.06
CA LYS A 424 -33.59 -19.64 -4.68
C LYS A 424 -33.35 -18.44 -3.76
N ASP A 425 -34.23 -18.26 -2.78
CA ASP A 425 -34.18 -17.17 -1.78
C ASP A 425 -34.33 -15.77 -2.39
N TYR A 426 -34.88 -15.67 -3.60
CA TYR A 426 -35.25 -14.42 -4.26
C TYR A 426 -36.68 -14.51 -4.77
N ASP A 427 -37.53 -13.57 -4.37
CA ASP A 427 -38.92 -13.52 -4.82
C ASP A 427 -39.08 -12.55 -5.99
N GLY A 428 -39.73 -13.05 -7.05
CA GLY A 428 -39.94 -12.34 -8.30
C GLY A 428 -38.95 -12.68 -9.43
N PRO A 429 -39.20 -12.14 -10.63
CA PRO A 429 -38.38 -12.41 -11.81
C PRO A 429 -37.06 -11.65 -11.77
N LEU A 430 -35.98 -12.34 -12.14
CA LEU A 430 -34.68 -11.75 -12.46
C LEU A 430 -34.41 -11.87 -13.95
N ARG A 431 -33.61 -10.94 -14.46
CA ARG A 431 -33.08 -11.01 -15.82
C ARG A 431 -31.64 -11.49 -15.79
N GLN A 432 -31.35 -12.50 -16.59
CA GLN A 432 -30.00 -12.95 -16.88
C GLN A 432 -29.61 -12.56 -18.31
N LEU A 433 -28.48 -11.86 -18.42
CA LEU A 433 -27.82 -11.63 -19.70
C LEU A 433 -26.58 -12.53 -19.77
N THR A 434 -26.61 -13.52 -20.67
CA THR A 434 -25.43 -14.33 -21.01
C THR A 434 -24.75 -13.70 -22.21
N ILE A 435 -23.49 -13.30 -22.06
CA ILE A 435 -22.75 -12.52 -23.05
C ILE A 435 -21.56 -13.36 -23.53
N ALA A 436 -21.52 -13.66 -24.81
CA ALA A 436 -20.42 -14.32 -25.49
C ALA A 436 -19.65 -13.33 -26.38
N ASP A 437 -18.43 -13.70 -26.76
CA ASP A 437 -17.54 -12.93 -27.63
C ASP A 437 -17.10 -11.57 -27.06
N LEU A 438 -17.04 -11.45 -25.73
CA LEU A 438 -16.52 -10.27 -25.03
C LEU A 438 -15.03 -10.40 -24.67
N GLY A 439 -14.27 -11.24 -25.40
CA GLY A 439 -12.84 -11.47 -25.18
C GLY A 439 -12.48 -12.56 -24.16
N HIS A 440 -13.46 -13.28 -23.61
CA HIS A 440 -13.24 -14.44 -22.73
C HIS A 440 -13.69 -15.73 -23.41
N GLU A 441 -13.00 -16.84 -23.13
CA GLU A 441 -13.38 -18.18 -23.62
C GLU A 441 -14.77 -18.60 -23.11
N GLU A 442 -15.04 -18.33 -21.83
CA GLU A 442 -16.35 -18.59 -21.22
C GLU A 442 -17.23 -17.34 -21.19
N PRO A 443 -18.56 -17.49 -21.34
CA PRO A 443 -19.48 -16.36 -21.37
C PRO A 443 -19.55 -15.62 -20.03
N THR A 444 -19.77 -14.31 -20.10
CA THR A 444 -20.06 -13.46 -18.93
C THR A 444 -21.55 -13.54 -18.60
N LEU A 445 -21.89 -13.73 -17.33
CA LEU A 445 -23.27 -13.88 -16.87
C LEU A 445 -23.63 -12.71 -15.96
N LEU A 446 -24.51 -11.82 -16.41
CA LEU A 446 -25.05 -10.74 -15.58
C LEU A 446 -26.42 -11.10 -15.03
N LEU A 447 -26.69 -10.69 -13.80
CA LEU A 447 -27.99 -10.72 -13.14
C LEU A 447 -28.41 -9.30 -12.79
N THR A 448 -29.69 -9.02 -13.03
CA THR A 448 -30.30 -7.74 -12.67
C THR A 448 -31.79 -7.91 -12.41
N ASN A 449 -32.34 -7.09 -11.52
CA ASN A 449 -33.78 -6.89 -11.37
C ASN A 449 -34.33 -5.82 -12.34
N GLN A 450 -33.49 -5.26 -13.22
CA GLN A 450 -33.91 -4.30 -14.23
C GLN A 450 -34.43 -4.99 -15.50
N LEU A 451 -35.75 -5.06 -15.63
CA LEU A 451 -36.43 -5.83 -16.67
C LEU A 451 -36.68 -5.05 -17.97
N THR A 452 -36.57 -3.72 -17.96
CA THR A 452 -37.03 -2.86 -19.07
C THR A 452 -35.90 -2.25 -19.90
N ARG A 453 -34.74 -1.95 -19.29
CA ARG A 453 -33.59 -1.35 -20.01
C ARG A 453 -33.07 -2.28 -21.12
N SER A 454 -32.46 -1.76 -22.18
CA SER A 454 -31.95 -2.62 -23.24
C SER A 454 -30.77 -3.47 -22.74
N ALA A 455 -30.55 -4.64 -23.35
CA ALA A 455 -29.41 -5.49 -23.02
C ALA A 455 -28.07 -4.75 -23.26
N ALA A 456 -27.97 -3.99 -24.36
CA ALA A 456 -26.80 -3.18 -24.67
C ALA A 456 -26.48 -2.16 -23.57
N GLN A 457 -27.50 -1.45 -23.05
CA GLN A 457 -27.31 -0.49 -21.96
C GLN A 457 -26.84 -1.16 -20.66
N LEU A 458 -27.45 -2.28 -20.26
CA LEU A 458 -27.06 -3.00 -19.05
C LEU A 458 -25.64 -3.56 -19.14
N ILE A 459 -25.28 -4.12 -20.30
CA ILE A 459 -23.93 -4.61 -20.57
C ILE A 459 -22.94 -3.44 -20.57
N GLY A 460 -23.27 -2.34 -21.24
CA GLY A 460 -22.44 -1.14 -21.27
C GLY A 460 -22.21 -0.56 -19.87
N ARG A 461 -23.25 -0.48 -19.03
CA ARG A 461 -23.13 0.00 -17.63
C ARG A 461 -22.22 -0.90 -16.80
N TYR A 462 -22.38 -2.22 -16.87
CA TYR A 462 -21.47 -3.13 -16.18
C TYR A 462 -20.05 -3.06 -16.77
N ALA A 463 -19.94 -2.91 -18.08
CA ALA A 463 -18.66 -2.77 -18.76
C ALA A 463 -17.97 -1.46 -18.42
N GLN A 464 -18.66 -0.35 -18.13
CA GLN A 464 -18.03 0.89 -17.65
C GLN A 464 -17.33 0.71 -16.30
N ARG A 465 -17.87 -0.14 -15.42
CA ARG A 465 -17.19 -0.59 -14.19
C ARG A 465 -15.92 -1.38 -14.50
N MET A 466 -15.89 -2.15 -15.60
CA MET A 466 -14.76 -3.00 -16.02
C MET A 466 -13.70 -2.34 -16.94
N LEU A 467 -14.10 -1.57 -17.95
CA LEU A 467 -13.28 -1.01 -19.04
C LEU A 467 -12.44 0.20 -18.62
N ILE A 468 -12.70 0.73 -17.43
CA ILE A 468 -11.81 1.68 -16.77
C ILE A 468 -10.84 0.92 -15.82
N GLU A 469 -10.72 -0.41 -15.99
CA GLU A 469 -9.83 -1.39 -15.35
C GLU A 469 -9.74 -1.28 -13.81
N ASN A 470 -10.90 -1.07 -13.18
CA ASN A 470 -11.15 -0.86 -11.73
C ASN A 470 -10.84 0.57 -11.26
N ASN A 471 -11.79 1.50 -11.43
CA ASN A 471 -11.74 2.86 -10.82
C ASN A 471 -11.54 2.83 -9.30
N ILE A 472 -12.08 1.81 -8.63
CA ILE A 472 -11.83 1.56 -7.21
C ILE A 472 -10.36 1.15 -7.01
N GLU A 473 -9.80 0.26 -7.84
CA GLU A 473 -8.37 -0.15 -7.80
C GLU A 473 -7.41 0.98 -8.15
N ASP A 474 -7.75 1.85 -9.10
CA ASP A 474 -6.99 3.06 -9.43
C ASP A 474 -7.00 4.06 -8.28
N GLY A 475 -8.15 4.22 -7.62
CA GLY A 475 -8.27 4.99 -6.39
C GLY A 475 -7.43 4.38 -5.27
N ILE A 476 -7.52 3.06 -5.06
CA ILE A 476 -6.72 2.28 -4.10
C ILE A 476 -5.23 2.41 -4.39
N ASP A 477 -4.81 2.31 -5.66
CA ASP A 477 -3.41 2.36 -6.09
C ASP A 477 -2.85 3.77 -5.94
N PHE A 478 -3.56 4.78 -6.44
CA PHE A 478 -3.11 6.18 -6.34
C PHE A 478 -3.10 6.68 -4.89
N PHE A 479 -4.11 6.31 -4.10
CA PHE A 479 -4.14 6.64 -2.68
C PHE A 479 -3.35 5.63 -1.84
N HIS A 480 -2.71 4.64 -2.45
CA HIS A 480 -1.80 3.70 -1.78
C HIS A 480 -2.44 2.93 -0.62
N MET A 481 -3.71 2.56 -0.74
CA MET A 481 -4.42 1.74 0.24
C MET A 481 -3.75 0.37 0.48
N ASP A 482 -3.00 -0.13 -0.51
CA ASP A 482 -2.22 -1.38 -0.44
C ASP A 482 -0.79 -1.22 0.11
N ALA A 483 -0.31 0.01 0.26
CA ALA A 483 1.10 0.29 0.57
C ALA A 483 1.37 0.47 2.07
N LEU A 484 0.64 -0.27 2.92
CA LEU A 484 0.89 -0.32 4.35
C LEU A 484 2.23 -1.04 4.62
N SER A 485 3.21 -0.31 5.17
CA SER A 485 4.61 -0.77 5.15
C SER A 485 5.13 -1.45 6.42
N SER A 486 4.30 -1.90 7.37
CA SER A 486 4.84 -2.52 8.59
C SER A 486 3.91 -3.48 9.33
N VAL A 487 4.53 -4.35 10.15
CA VAL A 487 3.93 -5.25 11.16
C VAL A 487 3.04 -4.49 12.16
N VAL A 488 3.22 -3.18 12.30
CA VAL A 488 2.32 -2.27 13.04
C VAL A 488 1.52 -1.47 12.03
N ALA A 489 0.29 -1.91 11.84
CA ALA A 489 -0.69 -1.35 10.93
C ALA A 489 -1.02 0.11 11.30
N LEU A 490 -0.96 1.01 10.33
CA LEU A 490 -1.90 2.11 10.36
C LEU A 490 -3.28 1.47 10.46
N LYS A 491 -4.11 1.85 11.44
CA LYS A 491 -5.44 1.25 11.53
C LYS A 491 -6.13 1.47 10.19
N ILE A 492 -6.53 0.39 9.51
CA ILE A 492 -7.04 0.44 8.13
C ILE A 492 -8.15 1.48 7.97
N ASN A 493 -8.99 1.67 8.99
CA ASN A 493 -10.04 2.69 8.98
C ASN A 493 -9.49 4.13 8.91
N CYS A 494 -8.31 4.40 9.47
CA CYS A 494 -7.61 5.67 9.28
C CYS A 494 -7.26 5.87 7.80
N ASP A 495 -6.68 4.86 7.17
CA ASP A 495 -6.29 4.95 5.77
C ASP A 495 -7.50 5.08 4.83
N LEU A 496 -8.56 4.31 5.09
CA LEU A 496 -9.84 4.39 4.40
C LEU A 496 -10.45 5.78 4.54
N GLN A 497 -10.46 6.34 5.75
CA GLN A 497 -10.96 7.68 5.99
C GLN A 497 -10.14 8.74 5.26
N LEU A 498 -8.81 8.64 5.27
CA LEU A 498 -7.93 9.53 4.51
C LEU A 498 -8.17 9.41 3.00
N THR A 499 -8.50 8.21 2.51
CA THR A 499 -8.85 7.96 1.12
C THR A 499 -10.16 8.63 0.74
N LEU A 500 -11.22 8.51 1.57
CA LEU A 500 -12.48 9.21 1.39
C LEU A 500 -12.26 10.74 1.30
N MET A 501 -11.46 11.28 2.22
CA MET A 501 -11.12 12.70 2.26
C MET A 501 -10.35 13.16 1.03
N ALA A 502 -9.28 12.44 0.67
CA ALA A 502 -8.46 12.77 -0.48
C ALA A 502 -9.25 12.66 -1.79
N SER A 503 -10.01 11.59 -1.98
CA SER A 503 -10.88 11.40 -3.16
C SER A 503 -11.87 12.55 -3.33
N SER A 504 -12.51 12.99 -2.25
CA SER A 504 -13.44 14.12 -2.27
C SER A 504 -12.74 15.43 -2.64
N LEU A 505 -11.57 15.71 -2.06
CA LEU A 505 -10.80 16.93 -2.33
C LEU A 505 -10.28 16.99 -3.77
N TYR A 506 -9.82 15.86 -4.32
CA TYR A 506 -9.42 15.76 -5.72
C TYR A 506 -10.60 16.02 -6.66
N ARG A 507 -11.80 15.52 -6.35
CA ARG A 507 -12.98 15.83 -7.17
C ARG A 507 -13.41 17.28 -7.08
N LEU A 508 -13.39 17.89 -5.89
CA LEU A 508 -13.64 19.32 -5.72
C LEU A 508 -12.65 20.17 -6.55
N LEU A 509 -11.37 19.77 -6.57
CA LEU A 509 -10.36 20.38 -7.43
C LEU A 509 -10.73 20.24 -8.91
N ALA A 510 -11.04 19.02 -9.36
CA ALA A 510 -11.40 18.75 -10.75
C ALA A 510 -12.60 19.59 -11.21
N VAL A 511 -13.66 19.64 -10.39
CA VAL A 511 -14.88 20.41 -10.67
C VAL A 511 -14.59 21.91 -10.73
N ARG A 512 -13.75 22.43 -9.83
CA ARG A 512 -13.38 23.85 -9.84
C ARG A 512 -12.51 24.23 -11.03
N VAL A 513 -11.58 23.36 -11.42
CA VAL A 513 -10.73 23.57 -12.61
C VAL A 513 -11.56 23.57 -13.89
N GLY A 514 -12.55 22.67 -13.97
CA GLY A 514 -13.41 22.51 -15.15
C GLY A 514 -12.62 22.07 -16.39
N ASN A 515 -13.07 22.51 -17.58
CA ASN A 515 -12.35 22.33 -18.84
C ASN A 515 -12.05 20.86 -19.19
N GLY A 516 -12.97 19.94 -18.88
CA GLY A 516 -12.82 18.50 -19.12
C GLY A 516 -12.14 17.75 -17.97
N TYR A 517 -11.64 18.44 -16.93
CA TYR A 517 -11.08 17.78 -15.74
C TYR A 517 -12.15 17.24 -14.79
N GLU A 518 -13.43 17.58 -14.99
CA GLU A 518 -14.55 17.14 -14.15
C GLU A 518 -14.67 15.62 -14.05
N SER A 519 -14.21 14.89 -15.08
CA SER A 519 -14.16 13.42 -15.13
C SER A 519 -12.74 12.84 -15.03
N ALA A 520 -11.71 13.69 -14.89
CA ALA A 520 -10.33 13.25 -14.83
C ALA A 520 -10.05 12.38 -13.60
N LYS A 521 -9.10 11.44 -13.74
CA LYS A 521 -8.59 10.60 -12.66
C LYS A 521 -7.63 11.39 -11.77
N SER A 522 -7.57 11.05 -10.48
CA SER A 522 -6.70 11.72 -9.50
C SER A 522 -5.23 11.75 -9.91
N ARG A 523 -4.73 10.70 -10.58
CA ARG A 523 -3.35 10.63 -11.09
C ARG A 523 -3.05 11.72 -12.14
N HIS A 524 -4.00 12.02 -13.02
CA HIS A 524 -3.84 13.09 -14.02
C HIS A 524 -3.83 14.46 -13.34
N LEU A 525 -4.77 14.70 -12.41
CA LEU A 525 -4.81 15.92 -11.61
C LEU A 525 -3.51 16.12 -10.81
N PHE A 526 -2.98 15.04 -10.24
CA PHE A 526 -1.73 15.07 -9.48
C PHE A 526 -0.57 15.55 -10.36
N ARG A 527 -0.37 14.90 -11.51
CA ARG A 527 0.68 15.26 -12.45
C ARG A 527 0.55 16.71 -12.91
N ASP A 528 -0.65 17.14 -13.29
CA ASP A 528 -0.85 18.43 -13.94
C ASP A 528 -0.81 19.60 -12.95
N PHE A 529 -1.26 19.40 -11.70
CA PHE A 529 -1.43 20.47 -10.72
C PHE A 529 -0.71 20.27 -9.39
N ILE A 530 -0.71 19.05 -8.82
CA ILE A 530 -0.29 18.83 -7.42
C ILE A 530 1.21 18.58 -7.27
N ASP A 531 1.83 17.86 -8.22
CA ASP A 531 3.28 17.64 -8.28
C ASP A 531 3.98 18.93 -8.75
N ALA A 532 3.98 19.93 -7.87
CA ALA A 532 4.45 21.28 -8.15
C ALA A 532 5.26 21.82 -6.97
N THR A 533 6.43 22.38 -7.28
CA THR A 533 7.20 23.15 -6.30
C THR A 533 6.66 24.58 -6.17
N ALA A 534 6.90 25.21 -5.02
CA ALA A 534 6.56 26.60 -4.78
C ALA A 534 7.59 27.29 -3.89
N GLY A 535 7.67 28.61 -4.02
CA GLY A 535 8.27 29.50 -3.02
C GLY A 535 7.19 29.98 -2.05
N ILE A 536 7.44 29.87 -0.76
CA ILE A 536 6.55 30.35 0.30
C ILE A 536 7.15 31.63 0.87
N THR A 537 6.36 32.70 0.91
CA THR A 537 6.68 33.92 1.65
C THR A 537 5.64 34.11 2.73
N ILE A 538 6.07 34.02 3.98
CA ILE A 538 5.26 34.39 5.15
C ILE A 538 5.51 35.88 5.40
N THR A 539 4.44 36.66 5.52
CA THR A 539 4.48 38.07 5.92
C THR A 539 3.73 38.23 7.25
N GLU A 540 3.57 39.45 7.74
CA GLU A 540 2.77 39.71 8.94
C GLU A 540 1.31 39.27 8.79
N GLY A 541 0.69 39.51 7.63
CA GLY A 541 -0.73 39.23 7.38
C GLY A 541 -1.03 38.09 6.41
N GLU A 542 -0.05 37.62 5.64
CA GLU A 542 -0.28 36.71 4.51
C GLU A 542 0.72 35.53 4.48
N VAL A 543 0.26 34.43 3.89
CA VAL A 543 1.11 33.33 3.40
C VAL A 543 0.96 33.30 1.88
N VAL A 544 1.99 33.76 1.19
CA VAL A 544 2.03 33.81 -0.27
C VAL A 544 2.69 32.55 -0.80
N VAL A 545 1.96 31.79 -1.62
CA VAL A 545 2.43 30.57 -2.28
C VAL A 545 2.65 30.89 -3.75
N LYS A 546 3.91 31.07 -4.14
CA LYS A 546 4.29 31.35 -5.52
C LYS A 546 4.68 30.05 -6.22
N PHE A 547 3.83 29.59 -7.13
CA PHE A 547 4.06 28.38 -7.92
C PHE A 547 5.10 28.62 -9.00
N GLN A 548 5.86 27.57 -9.33
CA GLN A 548 6.69 27.55 -10.53
C GLN A 548 5.84 27.72 -11.80
N LYS A 549 6.43 28.24 -12.89
CA LYS A 549 5.76 28.32 -14.19
C LYS A 549 5.45 26.91 -14.72
N ARG A 550 4.20 26.64 -15.08
CA ARG A 550 3.76 25.37 -15.67
C ARG A 550 2.72 25.60 -16.76
N ALA A 551 2.67 24.71 -17.74
CA ALA A 551 1.73 24.77 -18.86
C ALA A 551 0.25 24.81 -18.43
N HIS A 552 -0.09 24.17 -17.31
CA HIS A 552 -1.47 24.08 -16.81
C HIS A 552 -1.84 25.19 -15.79
N ASN A 553 -0.91 26.07 -15.40
CA ASN A 553 -1.22 27.21 -14.50
C ASN A 553 -2.35 28.12 -15.02
N PRO A 554 -2.47 28.40 -16.33
CA PRO A 554 -3.58 29.18 -16.87
C PRO A 554 -4.96 28.61 -16.52
N LEU A 555 -5.10 27.29 -16.36
CA LEU A 555 -6.36 26.67 -15.95
C LEU A 555 -6.70 26.98 -14.48
N LEU A 556 -5.69 27.05 -13.60
CA LEU A 556 -5.88 27.45 -12.20
C LEU A 556 -6.25 28.95 -12.09
N LEU A 557 -5.65 29.80 -12.92
CA LEU A 557 -6.02 31.21 -13.04
C LEU A 557 -7.45 31.39 -13.56
N ALA A 558 -7.82 30.67 -14.62
CA ALA A 558 -9.18 30.68 -15.16
C ALA A 558 -10.22 30.21 -14.13
N ALA A 559 -9.86 29.23 -13.30
CA ALA A 559 -10.66 28.74 -12.16
C ALA A 559 -10.64 29.67 -10.92
N GLY A 560 -9.98 30.83 -11.02
CA GLY A 560 -9.94 31.86 -9.99
C GLY A 560 -9.19 31.46 -8.72
N PHE A 561 -8.17 30.60 -8.81
CA PHE A 561 -7.36 30.23 -7.64
C PHE A 561 -6.55 31.41 -7.10
N ASP A 562 -6.09 32.31 -7.97
CA ASP A 562 -5.39 33.55 -7.62
C ASP A 562 -6.24 34.54 -6.82
N LYS A 563 -7.56 34.48 -7.02
CA LYS A 563 -8.56 35.30 -6.33
C LYS A 563 -9.10 34.65 -5.05
N THR A 564 -8.53 33.52 -4.64
CA THR A 564 -8.98 32.83 -3.43
C THR A 564 -8.58 33.63 -2.20
N ASP A 565 -9.57 34.13 -1.45
CA ASP A 565 -9.35 34.75 -0.15
C ASP A 565 -9.70 33.74 0.95
N SER A 566 -8.69 33.13 1.56
CA SER A 566 -8.87 32.14 2.62
C SER A 566 -7.99 32.48 3.82
N VAL A 567 -8.62 32.79 4.94
CA VAL A 567 -7.93 33.00 6.23
C VAL A 567 -7.65 31.64 6.86
N VAL A 568 -6.37 31.29 7.06
CA VAL A 568 -5.98 29.97 7.57
C VAL A 568 -5.85 30.02 9.10
N PRO A 569 -6.77 29.40 9.89
CA PRO A 569 -6.83 29.62 11.33
C PRO A 569 -5.57 29.17 12.08
N TRP A 570 -4.96 28.07 11.64
CA TRP A 570 -3.77 27.51 12.29
C TRP A 570 -2.45 28.15 11.84
N LEU A 571 -2.49 29.07 10.87
CA LEU A 571 -1.33 29.85 10.44
C LEU A 571 -1.43 31.28 10.95
N GLY A 572 -1.82 31.45 12.21
CA GLY A 572 -1.96 32.76 12.84
C GLY A 572 -3.04 33.63 12.19
N LYS A 573 -4.08 33.02 11.60
CA LYS A 573 -5.13 33.72 10.82
C LYS A 573 -4.58 34.57 9.67
N LYS A 574 -3.43 34.19 9.11
CA LYS A 574 -2.90 34.83 7.89
C LYS A 574 -3.75 34.46 6.67
N ARG A 575 -3.86 35.37 5.72
CA ARG A 575 -4.54 35.14 4.44
C ARG A 575 -3.66 34.32 3.50
N LEU A 576 -4.22 33.28 2.90
CA LEU A 576 -3.57 32.50 1.86
C LEU A 576 -3.68 33.23 0.53
N ARG A 577 -2.53 33.48 -0.12
CA ARG A 577 -2.48 34.06 -1.46
C ARG A 577 -1.76 33.11 -2.41
N LEU A 578 -2.44 32.69 -3.47
CA LEU A 578 -1.89 31.78 -4.48
C LEU A 578 -1.44 32.60 -5.69
N VAL A 579 -0.17 32.49 -6.07
CA VAL A 579 0.41 33.25 -7.19
C VAL A 579 0.94 32.27 -8.22
N PHE A 580 0.43 32.38 -9.44
CA PHE A 580 0.84 31.55 -10.58
C PHE A 580 1.71 32.41 -11.50
N GLY A 581 2.96 31.96 -11.71
CA GLY A 581 4.00 32.74 -12.37
C GLY A 581 3.85 32.90 -13.88
#